data_AF-A0A7C6Q554-F1
#
_entry.id   AF-A0A7C6Q554-F1
#
_cell.length_a   1.000
_cell.length_b   1.000
_cell.length_c   1.000
_cell.angle_alpha   90.00
_cell.angle_beta   90.00
_cell.angle_gamma   90.00
#
_symmetry.space_group_name_H-M   'P 1'
#
loop_
_entity.id
_entity.type
_entity.pdbx_description
1 polymer ?
#
loop_
_entity_poly.entity_id
_entity_poly.type
_entity_poly.pdbx_seq_one_letter_code
_entity_poly.pdbx_strand_id
1 'polypeptide(L)'
;MVDDKTRLPEIIEVDENERTTRLKTVGDKWSYLQRHKFGANAQPYYIALDHEGKPLSPSYAYDESVEKYLEFLQAGLTNFKK
;
A
#
# COMPACT_ATOMS: atom_id res chain seq x y z
N MET A 1 -9.84 4.05 -4.56
CA MET A 1 -9.97 5.41 -3.98
C MET A 1 -10.17 5.23 -2.49
N VAL A 2 -9.30 5.79 -1.65
CA VAL A 2 -9.44 5.67 -0.18
C VAL A 2 -10.42 6.77 0.28
N ASP A 3 -11.57 6.38 0.83
CA ASP A 3 -12.69 7.31 1.14
C ASP A 3 -12.69 7.82 2.59
N ASP A 4 -11.54 7.75 3.28
CA ASP A 4 -11.43 8.31 4.63
C ASP A 4 -11.27 9.84 4.56
N LYS A 5 -12.35 10.55 4.90
CA LYS A 5 -12.45 12.01 4.86
C LYS A 5 -11.94 12.69 6.13
N THR A 6 -11.38 11.94 7.09
CA THR A 6 -10.78 12.50 8.31
C THR A 6 -9.68 13.48 7.92
N ARG A 7 -9.75 14.71 8.41
CA ARG A 7 -8.73 15.74 8.13
C ARG A 7 -7.42 15.39 8.82
N LEU A 8 -6.31 15.65 8.14
CA LEU A 8 -4.99 15.62 8.76
C LEU A 8 -4.82 16.82 9.70
N PRO A 9 -3.96 16.70 10.74
CA PRO A 9 -3.63 17.81 11.63
C PRO A 9 -3.00 19.00 10.87
N GLU A 10 -2.22 18.69 9.83
CA GLU A 10 -1.54 19.64 8.96
C GLU A 10 -1.68 19.21 7.49
N ILE A 11 -1.73 20.19 6.59
CA ILE A 11 -1.72 19.92 5.14
C ILE A 11 -0.31 19.55 4.74
N ILE A 12 -0.15 18.39 4.10
CA ILE A 12 1.14 17.92 3.59
C ILE A 12 1.21 18.22 2.10
N GLU A 13 2.26 18.90 1.66
CA GLU A 13 2.54 19.13 0.23
C GLU A 13 3.59 18.13 -0.25
N VAL A 14 3.30 17.44 -1.35
CA VAL A 14 4.18 16.43 -1.95
C VAL A 14 4.31 16.70 -3.44
N ASP A 15 5.53 16.62 -3.97
CA ASP A 15 5.73 16.67 -5.42
C ASP A 15 5.53 15.26 -6.02
N GLU A 16 4.54 15.16 -6.91
CA GLU A 16 4.16 13.93 -7.60
C GLU A 16 4.05 14.26 -9.11
N ASN A 17 4.88 13.63 -9.95
CA ASN A 17 4.89 13.82 -11.41
C ASN A 17 4.94 15.29 -11.86
N GLU A 18 5.91 16.04 -11.33
CA GLU A 18 6.12 17.48 -11.63
C GLU A 18 4.96 18.39 -11.19
N ARG A 19 4.05 17.90 -10.34
CA ARG A 19 2.94 18.67 -9.76
C ARG A 19 2.96 18.58 -8.24
N THR A 20 2.80 19.73 -7.60
CA THR A 20 2.62 19.81 -6.15
C THR A 20 1.19 19.39 -5.79
N THR A 21 1.07 18.27 -5.09
CA THR A 21 -0.20 17.72 -4.60
C THR A 21 -0.35 18.00 -3.12
N ARG A 22 -1.53 18.47 -2.71
CA ARG A 22 -1.85 18.78 -1.31
C ARG A 22 -2.70 17.67 -0.69
N LEU A 23 -2.15 16.98 0.30
CA LEU A 23 -2.83 15.94 1.06
C LEU A 23 -3.55 16.58 2.25
N LYS A 24 -4.88 16.50 2.27
CA LYS A 24 -5.71 17.16 3.31
C LYS A 24 -6.37 16.15 4.25
N THR A 25 -6.54 14.92 3.78
CA THR A 25 -7.25 13.86 4.49
C THR A 25 -6.38 12.63 4.69
N VAL A 26 -6.76 11.79 5.68
CA VAL A 26 -6.17 10.47 5.89
C VAL A 26 -6.27 9.63 4.62
N GLY A 27 -7.40 9.70 3.91
CA GLY A 27 -7.58 9.08 2.59
C GLY A 27 -6.57 9.57 1.56
N ASP A 28 -6.33 10.88 1.45
CA ASP A 28 -5.32 11.45 0.54
C ASP A 28 -3.93 10.91 0.87
N LYS A 29 -3.58 10.86 2.17
CA LYS A 29 -2.28 10.36 2.62
C LYS A 29 -2.04 8.90 2.25
N TRP A 30 -3.03 8.04 2.49
CA TRP A 30 -2.93 6.62 2.12
C TRP A 30 -2.94 6.41 0.61
N SER A 31 -3.76 7.18 -0.10
CA SER A 31 -3.83 7.18 -1.56
C SER A 31 -2.48 7.58 -2.19
N TYR A 32 -1.82 8.60 -1.64
CA TYR A 32 -0.47 9.00 -2.04
C TYR A 32 0.56 7.91 -1.70
N LEU A 33 0.54 7.35 -0.48
CA LEU A 33 1.47 6.28 -0.11
C LEU A 33 1.37 5.08 -1.07
N GLN A 34 0.14 4.66 -1.40
CA GLN A 34 -0.11 3.56 -2.32
C GLN A 34 0.51 3.81 -3.70
N ARG A 35 0.27 5.00 -4.27
CA ARG A 35 0.84 5.39 -5.57
C ARG A 35 2.35 5.53 -5.53
N HIS A 36 2.87 6.24 -4.53
CA HIS A 36 4.28 6.59 -4.44
C HIS A 36 5.18 5.39 -4.12
N LYS A 37 4.73 4.49 -3.24
CA LYS A 37 5.55 3.32 -2.84
C LYS A 37 5.34 2.11 -3.73
N PHE A 38 4.14 1.92 -4.28
CA PHE A 38 3.77 0.65 -4.90
C PHE A 38 3.35 0.78 -6.37
N GLY A 39 3.25 1.99 -6.92
CA GLY A 39 2.89 2.21 -8.32
C GLY A 39 1.51 1.67 -8.70
N ALA A 40 0.68 1.33 -7.73
CA ALA A 40 -0.58 0.63 -7.92
C ALA A 40 -1.76 1.58 -7.71
N ASN A 41 -2.57 1.74 -8.76
CA ASN A 41 -3.87 2.43 -8.71
C ASN A 41 -5.05 1.45 -8.56
N ALA A 42 -4.78 0.13 -8.50
CA ALA A 42 -5.78 -0.92 -8.45
C ALA A 42 -5.92 -1.50 -7.04
N GLN A 43 -7.16 -1.62 -6.58
CA GLN A 43 -7.55 -2.32 -5.36
C GLN A 43 -8.35 -3.57 -5.77
N PRO A 44 -8.27 -4.70 -5.03
CA PRO A 44 -7.49 -4.94 -3.81
C PRO A 44 -5.98 -5.12 -4.07
N TYR A 45 -5.16 -4.74 -3.07
CA TYR A 45 -3.70 -4.82 -3.11
C TYR A 45 -3.18 -5.25 -1.73
N TYR A 46 -2.51 -6.40 -1.67
CA TYR A 46 -2.05 -7.05 -0.45
C TYR A 46 -0.53 -7.01 -0.35
N ILE A 47 -0.02 -6.71 0.85
CA ILE A 47 1.42 -6.62 1.13
C ILE A 47 1.67 -7.30 2.48
N ALA A 48 2.56 -8.28 2.52
CA ALA A 48 3.02 -8.89 3.76
C ALA A 48 4.17 -8.06 4.36
N LEU A 49 4.04 -7.64 5.62
CA LEU A 49 5.02 -6.82 6.33
C LEU A 49 5.52 -7.53 7.59
N ASP A 50 6.78 -7.29 7.95
CA ASP A 50 7.35 -7.69 9.24
C ASP A 50 6.99 -6.70 10.37
N HIS A 51 7.52 -6.94 11.58
CA HIS A 51 7.32 -6.06 12.74
C HIS A 51 7.93 -4.66 12.58
N GLU A 52 8.87 -4.48 11.66
CA GLU A 52 9.51 -3.20 11.34
C GLU A 52 8.82 -2.48 10.16
N GLY A 53 7.78 -3.09 9.58
CA GLY A 53 7.07 -2.56 8.41
C GLY A 53 7.81 -2.75 7.10
N LYS A 54 8.78 -3.67 7.02
CA LYS A 54 9.47 -4.01 5.77
C LYS A 54 8.70 -5.10 5.00
N PRO A 55 8.65 -5.03 3.66
CA PRO A 55 7.99 -6.05 2.85
C PRO A 55 8.69 -7.41 2.95
N LEU A 56 7.91 -8.45 3.23
CA LEU A 56 8.37 -9.84 3.33
C LEU A 56 8.23 -10.60 2.00
N SER A 57 7.38 -10.14 1.09
CA SER A 57 7.15 -10.76 -0.22
C SER A 57 6.73 -9.69 -1.23
N PRO A 58 6.79 -10.00 -2.55
CA PRO A 58 6.16 -9.17 -3.56
C PRO A 58 4.68 -8.96 -3.25
N SER A 59 4.17 -7.79 -3.61
CA SER A 59 2.75 -7.47 -3.48
C SER A 59 1.86 -8.41 -4.28
N TYR A 60 0.69 -8.73 -3.75
CA TYR A 60 -0.35 -9.48 -4.46
C TYR A 60 -1.49 -8.54 -4.85
N ALA A 61 -1.84 -8.50 -6.13
CA ALA A 61 -2.94 -7.68 -6.66
C ALA A 61 -4.22 -8.51 -6.79
N TYR A 62 -5.24 -7.99 -7.48
CA TYR A 62 -6.46 -8.74 -7.76
C TYR A 62 -6.19 -10.00 -8.59
N ASP A 63 -6.40 -11.16 -7.99
CA ASP A 63 -6.41 -12.48 -8.63
C ASP A 63 -7.33 -13.38 -7.80
N GLU A 64 -8.24 -14.09 -8.48
CA GLU A 64 -9.27 -14.95 -7.86
C GLU A 64 -8.73 -16.36 -7.53
N SER A 65 -7.49 -16.65 -7.90
CA SER A 65 -6.85 -17.95 -7.62
C SER A 65 -6.49 -18.10 -6.14
N VAL A 66 -7.20 -19.01 -5.46
CA VAL A 66 -6.93 -19.39 -4.06
C VAL A 66 -5.51 -19.93 -3.89
N GLU A 67 -5.02 -20.73 -4.85
CA GLU A 67 -3.69 -21.35 -4.82
C GLU A 67 -2.59 -20.28 -4.82
N LYS A 68 -2.67 -19.31 -5.73
CA LYS A 68 -1.71 -18.20 -5.78
C LYS A 68 -1.75 -17.33 -4.54
N TYR A 69 -2.94 -17.14 -3.94
CA TYR A 69 -3.05 -16.40 -2.69
C TYR A 69 -2.40 -17.16 -1.52
N LEU A 70 -2.54 -18.49 -1.47
CA LEU A 70 -1.84 -19.33 -0.50
C LEU A 70 -0.31 -19.26 -0.67
N GLU A 71 0.19 -19.27 -1.91
CA GLU A 71 1.62 -19.12 -2.20
C GLU A 71 2.15 -17.77 -1.69
N PHE A 72 1.41 -16.67 -1.91
CA PHE A 72 1.75 -15.35 -1.38
C PHE A 72 1.88 -15.36 0.16
N LEU A 73 0.91 -15.97 0.85
CA LEU A 73 0.92 -16.07 2.32
C LEU A 73 2.08 -16.94 2.83
N GLN A 74 2.34 -18.08 2.19
CA GLN A 74 3.42 -18.98 2.55
C GLN A 74 4.79 -18.34 2.33
N ALA A 75 4.97 -17.60 1.23
CA ALA A 75 6.20 -16.85 0.96
C ALA A 75 6.47 -15.80 2.06
N GLY A 76 5.44 -15.04 2.44
CA GLY A 76 5.53 -14.07 3.54
C GLY A 76 5.92 -14.73 4.87
N LEU A 77 5.27 -15.84 5.23
CA LEU A 77 5.57 -16.60 6.45
C LEU A 77 6.98 -17.20 6.45
N THR A 78 7.45 -17.69 5.31
CA THR A 78 8.79 -18.27 5.19
C THR A 78 9.86 -17.20 5.37
N ASN A 79 9.68 -16.03 4.76
CA ASN A 79 10.61 -14.92 4.90
C ASN A 79 10.55 -14.26 6.28
N PHE A 80 9.40 -14.31 6.97
CA PHE A 80 9.28 -13.83 8.34
C PHE A 80 10.02 -14.70 9.36
N LYS A 81 10.10 -16.01 9.10
CA LYS A 81 10.77 -16.99 9.99
C LYS A 81 12.28 -17.07 9.76
N LYS A 82 12.79 -16.43 8.71
CA LYS A 82 14.23 -16.31 8.44
C LYS A 82 14.83 -15.18 9.26
#